data_AF-A0A2P6VWU4-F1
#
_entry.id   AF-A0A2P6VWU4-F1
#
_cell.length_a   1.000
_cell.length_b   1.000
_cell.length_c   1.000
_cell.angle_alpha   90.00
_cell.angle_beta   90.00
_cell.angle_gamma   90.00
#
_symmetry.space_group_name_H-M   'P 1'
#
loop_
_entity.id
_entity.type
_entity.pdbx_description
1 polymer ?
#
loop_
_entity_poly.entity_id
_entity_poly.type
_entity_poly.pdbx_seq_one_letter_code
_entity_poly.pdbx_strand_id
1 'polypeptide(L)'
;MPHVIVDEEPDLRAVLEAFEPDVHQEEGRVARTKEAFVSADETELVITGLAIDQGDKANVLLRVTRREGDGVVRLDEQFRPEVTEPVKRLVARIADLVLEVTGAGIERTNVQAQLDAVRA
;
A
#
# COMPACT_ATOMS: atom_id res chain seq x y z
N MET A 1 8.41 -8.90 -5.29
CA MET A 1 7.86 -7.55 -5.03
C MET A 1 6.68 -7.70 -4.09
N PRO A 2 6.64 -6.97 -2.96
CA PRO A 2 5.50 -6.95 -2.04
C PRO A 2 4.21 -6.57 -2.77
N HIS A 3 3.15 -7.36 -2.59
CA HIS A 3 1.84 -7.09 -3.19
C HIS A 3 0.69 -7.74 -2.42
N VAL A 4 -0.50 -7.20 -2.65
CA VAL A 4 -1.80 -7.75 -2.26
C VAL A 4 -2.72 -7.65 -3.47
N ILE A 5 -3.36 -8.77 -3.81
CA ILE A 5 -4.45 -8.84 -4.81
C ILE A 5 -5.75 -8.95 -4.02
N VAL A 6 -6.67 -8.04 -4.30
CA VAL A 6 -8.02 -8.02 -3.73
C VAL A 6 -8.99 -8.57 -4.76
N ASP A 7 -10.02 -9.29 -4.32
CA ASP A 7 -10.93 -10.08 -5.17
C ASP A 7 -12.11 -9.27 -5.73
N GLU A 8 -12.03 -7.94 -5.69
CA GLU A 8 -13.01 -7.02 -6.27
C GLU A 8 -12.32 -5.78 -6.86
N GLU A 9 -13.02 -5.10 -7.78
CA GLU A 9 -12.53 -3.85 -8.35
C GLU A 9 -12.63 -2.71 -7.32
N PRO A 10 -11.51 -2.08 -6.92
CA PRO A 10 -11.57 -0.98 -5.96
C PRO A 10 -12.08 0.32 -6.58
N ASP A 11 -12.98 1.01 -5.88
CA ASP A 11 -13.28 2.42 -6.15
C ASP A 11 -12.10 3.29 -5.67
N LEU A 12 -11.19 3.59 -6.59
CA LEU A 12 -9.96 4.32 -6.27
C LEU A 12 -10.20 5.77 -5.82
N ARG A 13 -11.34 6.37 -6.18
CA ARG A 13 -11.70 7.71 -5.71
C ARG A 13 -12.17 7.64 -4.25
N ALA A 14 -12.99 6.65 -3.89
CA ALA A 14 -13.36 6.41 -2.50
C ALA A 14 -12.13 6.10 -1.63
N VAL A 15 -11.19 5.28 -2.12
CA VAL A 15 -9.93 4.99 -1.42
C VAL A 15 -9.10 6.27 -1.22
N LEU A 16 -9.02 7.13 -2.23
CA LEU A 16 -8.33 8.42 -2.12
C LEU A 16 -9.01 9.35 -1.09
N GLU A 17 -10.35 9.39 -1.06
CA GLU A 17 -11.11 10.21 -0.11
C GLU A 17 -10.95 9.74 1.34
N ALA A 18 -10.80 8.43 1.55
CA ALA A 18 -10.54 7.84 2.87
C ALA A 18 -9.06 7.87 3.27
N PHE A 19 -8.15 8.19 2.35
CA PHE A 19 -6.72 8.18 2.63
C PHE A 19 -6.31 9.33 3.55
N GLU A 20 -5.69 8.98 4.68
CA GLU A 20 -5.00 9.92 5.55
C GLU A 20 -3.49 9.57 5.62
N PRO A 21 -2.59 10.56 5.47
CA PRO A 21 -1.17 10.35 5.69
C PRO A 21 -0.89 9.92 7.13
N ASP A 22 -0.08 8.88 7.29
CA ASP A 22 0.15 8.24 8.58
C ASP A 22 1.63 7.85 8.76
N VAL A 23 2.08 7.72 10.01
CA VAL A 23 3.43 7.34 10.39
C VAL A 23 3.44 6.29 11.49
N HIS A 24 4.12 5.19 11.21
CA HIS A 24 4.40 4.12 12.15
C HIS A 24 5.87 4.06 12.44
N GLN A 25 6.22 4.03 13.73
CA GLN A 25 7.60 3.99 14.19
C GLN A 25 7.77 2.91 15.26
N GLU A 26 8.79 2.07 15.09
CA GLU A 26 9.14 1.00 16.02
C GLU A 26 10.65 0.77 15.93
N GLU A 27 11.37 0.77 17.06
CA GLU A 27 12.80 0.39 17.19
C GLU A 27 13.67 0.51 15.92
N GLY A 28 14.02 1.74 15.53
CA GLY A 28 14.91 2.01 14.38
C GLY A 28 14.24 1.85 13.01
N ARG A 29 12.92 1.59 12.97
CA ARG A 29 12.10 1.48 11.78
C ARG A 29 11.05 2.58 11.70
N VAL A 30 10.82 3.07 10.49
CA VAL A 30 9.76 4.03 10.17
C VAL A 30 9.08 3.61 8.88
N ALA A 31 7.75 3.56 8.90
CA ALA A 31 6.90 3.42 7.72
C ALA A 31 5.92 4.60 7.69
N ARG A 32 6.06 5.49 6.71
CA ARG A 32 5.22 6.69 6.59
C ARG A 32 4.63 6.83 5.19
N THR A 33 3.32 7.07 5.11
CA THR A 33 2.65 7.55 3.89
C THR A 33 2.61 9.08 3.89
N LYS A 34 2.52 9.71 2.72
CA LYS A 34 2.61 11.18 2.60
C LYS A 34 1.49 11.77 1.79
N GLU A 35 1.38 11.37 0.53
CA GLU A 35 0.43 11.95 -0.43
C GLU A 35 -0.11 10.84 -1.32
N ALA A 36 -1.34 11.00 -1.79
CA ALA A 36 -1.99 10.08 -2.70
C ALA A 36 -2.58 10.83 -3.90
N PHE A 37 -2.52 10.22 -5.08
CA PHE A 37 -2.94 10.81 -6.35
C PHE A 37 -3.66 9.76 -7.18
N VAL A 38 -4.89 10.03 -7.60
CA VAL A 38 -5.62 9.17 -8.53
C VAL A 38 -5.40 9.63 -9.97
N SER A 39 -5.28 8.69 -10.90
CA SER A 39 -5.22 8.97 -12.33
C SER A 39 -6.56 9.55 -12.83
N ALA A 40 -6.52 10.29 -13.94
CA ALA A 40 -7.71 10.96 -14.47
C ALA A 40 -8.80 9.99 -14.96
N ASP A 41 -8.40 8.79 -15.37
CA ASP A 41 -9.27 7.68 -15.76
C ASP A 41 -9.64 6.76 -14.59
N GLU A 42 -9.17 7.06 -13.38
CA GLU A 42 -9.49 6.34 -12.13
C GLU A 42 -9.12 4.85 -12.17
N THR A 43 -8.09 4.50 -12.94
CA THR A 43 -7.53 3.14 -13.02
C THR A 43 -6.32 2.92 -12.13
N GLU A 44 -5.66 4.00 -11.68
CA GLU A 44 -4.48 3.93 -10.82
C GLU A 44 -4.55 4.96 -9.68
N LEU A 45 -4.18 4.52 -8.47
CA LEU A 45 -3.91 5.37 -7.31
C LEU A 45 -2.44 5.21 -6.94
N VAL A 46 -1.74 6.33 -6.84
CA VAL A 46 -0.32 6.37 -6.51
C VAL A 46 -0.15 7.02 -5.16
N ILE A 47 0.56 6.36 -4.24
CA ILE A 47 0.84 6.87 -2.89
C ILE A 47 2.34 7.02 -2.70
N THR A 48 2.77 8.19 -2.27
CA THR A 48 4.17 8.46 -1.90
C THR A 48 4.41 8.12 -0.43
N GLY A 49 5.59 7.61 -0.12
CA GLY A 49 5.94 7.23 1.24
C GLY A 49 7.43 7.30 1.55
N LEU A 50 7.75 6.94 2.79
CA LEU A 50 9.09 6.85 3.33
C LEU A 50 9.20 5.60 4.20
N ALA A 51 10.19 4.77 3.88
CA ALA A 51 10.64 3.69 4.72
C ALA A 51 12.02 4.03 5.30
N ILE A 52 12.24 3.76 6.58
CA ILE A 52 13.55 3.75 7.22
C ILE A 52 13.69 2.40 7.92
N ASP A 53 14.75 1.66 7.65
CA ASP A 53 15.08 0.42 8.37
C ASP A 53 16.51 0.51 8.89
N GLN A 54 16.68 0.57 10.22
CA GLN A 54 17.98 0.65 10.89
C GLN A 54 18.92 1.76 10.37
N GLY A 55 18.35 2.90 9.98
CA GLY A 55 19.09 4.05 9.44
C GLY A 55 19.11 4.12 7.91
N ASP A 56 18.78 3.04 7.21
CA ASP A 56 18.69 3.01 5.75
C ASP A 56 17.36 3.60 5.28
N LYS A 57 17.44 4.74 4.59
CA LYS A 57 16.28 5.54 4.16
C LYS A 57 15.93 5.24 2.70
N ALA A 58 14.69 4.88 2.44
CA ALA A 58 14.12 4.74 1.11
C ALA A 58 12.83 5.55 0.98
N ASN A 59 12.76 6.47 0.02
CA ASN A 59 11.43 6.91 -0.44
C ASN A 59 10.74 5.72 -1.09
N VAL A 60 9.42 5.67 -1.09
CA VAL A 60 8.69 4.60 -1.78
C VAL A 60 7.56 5.20 -2.60
N LEU A 61 7.21 4.48 -3.66
CA LEU A 61 6.02 4.74 -4.45
C LEU A 61 5.18 3.47 -4.45
N LEU A 62 3.95 3.57 -3.96
CA LEU A 62 2.98 2.49 -3.90
C LEU A 62 1.95 2.76 -4.99
N ARG A 63 1.43 1.69 -5.58
CA ARG A 63 0.40 1.76 -6.62
C ARG A 63 -0.73 0.80 -6.28
N VAL A 64 -1.96 1.31 -6.33
CA VAL A 64 -3.18 0.51 -6.42
C VAL A 64 -3.67 0.60 -7.84
N THR A 65 -3.79 -0.55 -8.51
CA THR A 65 -4.31 -0.63 -9.88
C THR A 65 -5.66 -1.34 -9.84
N ARG A 66 -6.67 -0.71 -10.42
CA ARG A 66 -7.95 -1.35 -10.73
C ARG A 66 -7.79 -2.17 -12.00
N ARG A 67 -8.30 -3.40 -12.01
CA ARG A 67 -8.41 -4.24 -13.19
C ARG A 67 -9.83 -4.77 -13.29
N GLU A 68 -10.17 -5.40 -14.41
CA GLU A 68 -11.48 -6.03 -14.55
C GLU A 68 -11.59 -7.20 -13.56
N GLY A 69 -12.51 -7.11 -12.61
CA GLY A 69 -12.78 -8.11 -11.57
C GLY A 69 -11.81 -8.15 -10.38
N ASP A 70 -10.71 -7.39 -10.37
CA ASP A 70 -9.74 -7.40 -9.27
C ASP A 70 -9.07 -6.03 -9.02
N GLY A 71 -8.30 -5.97 -7.94
CA GLY A 71 -7.40 -4.86 -7.65
C GLY A 71 -6.04 -5.34 -7.16
N VAL A 72 -4.98 -4.57 -7.44
CA VAL A 72 -3.62 -4.91 -6.99
C VAL A 72 -2.96 -3.74 -6.28
N VAL A 73 -2.54 -3.95 -5.03
CA VAL A 73 -1.72 -3.04 -4.24
C VAL A 73 -0.29 -3.53 -4.24
N ARG A 74 0.66 -2.70 -4.65
CA ARG A 74 2.07 -3.08 -4.77
C ARG A 74 3.02 -1.88 -4.74
N LEU A 75 4.32 -2.15 -4.69
CA LEU A 75 5.33 -1.14 -5.04
C LEU A 75 5.30 -0.84 -6.53
N ASP A 76 5.60 0.41 -6.87
CA ASP A 76 5.79 0.81 -8.25
C ASP A 76 6.99 0.07 -8.88
N GLU A 77 6.83 -0.44 -10.10
CA GLU A 77 7.85 -1.27 -10.73
C GLU A 77 9.08 -0.47 -11.18
N GLN A 78 8.93 0.84 -11.40
CA GLN A 78 9.99 1.75 -11.77
C GLN A 78 10.76 2.24 -10.53
N PHE A 79 10.09 2.24 -9.37
CA PHE A 79 10.66 2.62 -8.10
C PHE A 79 10.93 1.37 -7.25
N ARG A 80 12.14 0.81 -7.36
CA ARG A 80 12.54 -0.45 -6.71
C ARG A 80 13.42 -0.22 -5.48
N PRO A 81 12.87 0.20 -4.33
CA PRO A 81 13.62 0.26 -3.10
C PRO A 81 13.99 -1.17 -2.67
N GLU A 82 14.94 -1.27 -1.75
CA GLU A 82 15.15 -2.53 -1.04
C GLU A 82 13.87 -2.95 -0.32
N VAL A 83 13.54 -4.24 -0.40
CA VAL A 83 12.31 -4.79 0.19
C VAL A 83 12.53 -5.09 1.66
N THR A 84 12.56 -4.02 2.46
CA THR A 84 12.70 -4.07 3.92
C THR A 84 11.35 -4.26 4.62
N GLU A 85 11.37 -4.51 5.93
CA GLU A 85 10.14 -4.69 6.72
C GLU A 85 9.22 -3.45 6.67
N PRO A 86 9.72 -2.21 6.81
CA PRO A 86 8.88 -1.01 6.68
C PRO A 86 8.24 -0.86 5.30
N VAL A 87 8.93 -1.29 4.23
CA VAL A 87 8.38 -1.27 2.86
C VAL A 87 7.19 -2.23 2.74
N LYS A 88 7.30 -3.43 3.31
CA LYS A 88 6.19 -4.39 3.33
C LYS A 88 5.00 -3.87 4.15
N ARG A 89 5.27 -3.24 5.31
CA ARG A 89 4.23 -2.60 6.13
C ARG A 89 3.48 -1.50 5.38
N LEU A 90 4.17 -0.71 4.57
CA LEU A 90 3.52 0.31 3.73
C LEU A 90 2.58 -0.31 2.71
N VAL A 91 2.98 -1.41 2.05
CA VAL A 91 2.07 -2.14 1.13
C VAL A 91 0.87 -2.71 1.88
N ALA A 92 1.11 -3.34 3.04
CA ALA A 92 0.04 -3.89 3.86
C ALA A 92 -0.95 -2.81 4.34
N ARG A 93 -0.46 -1.63 4.76
CA ARG A 93 -1.31 -0.52 5.23
C ARG A 93 -2.22 0.03 4.14
N ILE A 94 -1.68 0.22 2.93
CA ILE A 94 -2.51 0.67 1.80
C ILE A 94 -3.50 -0.42 1.39
N ALA A 95 -3.10 -1.69 1.42
CA ALA A 95 -4.02 -2.78 1.14
C ALA A 95 -5.12 -2.90 2.17
N ASP A 96 -4.82 -2.67 3.44
CA ASP A 96 -5.81 -2.64 4.50
C ASP A 96 -6.85 -1.53 4.29
N LEU A 97 -6.40 -0.31 3.99
CA LEU A 97 -7.30 0.80 3.62
C LEU A 97 -8.20 0.43 2.43
N VAL A 98 -7.65 -0.20 1.38
CA VAL A 98 -8.44 -0.65 0.22
C VAL A 98 -9.51 -1.65 0.67
N LEU A 99 -9.13 -2.65 1.46
CA LEU A 99 -10.05 -3.67 1.97
C LEU A 99 -11.14 -3.08 2.88
N GLU A 100 -10.81 -2.08 3.71
CA GLU A 100 -11.79 -1.38 4.57
C GLU A 100 -12.80 -0.57 3.74
N VAL A 101 -12.35 0.09 2.69
CA VAL A 101 -13.20 0.91 1.82
C VAL A 101 -14.09 0.07 0.90
N THR A 102 -13.56 -1.02 0.34
CA THR A 102 -14.29 -1.86 -0.62
C THR A 102 -15.11 -2.95 0.04
N GLY A 103 -14.69 -3.44 1.21
CA GLY A 103 -15.22 -4.67 1.82
C GLY A 103 -14.74 -5.95 1.13
N ALA A 104 -13.78 -5.86 0.20
CA ALA A 104 -13.24 -6.98 -0.54
C ALA A 104 -12.46 -7.96 0.35
N GLY A 105 -12.26 -9.17 -0.16
CA GLY A 105 -11.35 -10.17 0.37
C GLY A 105 -9.94 -10.04 -0.20
N ILE A 106 -9.04 -10.84 0.35
CA ILE A 106 -7.68 -11.01 -0.18
C ILE A 106 -7.66 -12.27 -1.03
N GLU A 107 -7.43 -12.14 -2.33
CA GLU A 107 -7.22 -13.28 -3.22
C GLU A 107 -5.83 -13.88 -3.01
N ARG A 108 -4.80 -13.01 -2.98
CA ARG A 108 -3.40 -13.43 -2.88
C ARG A 108 -2.50 -12.34 -2.32
N THR A 109 -1.55 -12.71 -1.46
CA THR A 109 -0.52 -11.78 -0.98
C THR A 109 0.77 -12.51 -0.60
N ASN A 110 1.88 -11.78 -0.62
CA ASN A 110 3.15 -12.21 -0.01
C ASN A 110 3.55 -11.38 1.21
N VAL A 111 2.63 -10.57 1.75
CA VAL A 111 2.81 -9.74 2.96
C VAL A 111 1.74 -10.00 4.02
N GLN A 112 1.21 -11.23 4.09
CA GLN A 112 0.14 -11.60 5.02
C GLN A 112 0.50 -11.27 6.48
N ALA A 113 1.72 -11.58 6.91
CA ALA A 113 2.17 -11.29 8.27
C ALA A 113 2.12 -9.79 8.61
N GLN A 114 2.36 -8.93 7.64
CA GLN A 114 2.27 -7.48 7.81
C GLN A 114 0.82 -7.00 7.81
N LEU A 115 -0.06 -7.60 7.01
CA LEU A 115 -1.50 -7.31 7.05
C LEU A 115 -2.10 -7.66 8.42
N ASP A 116 -1.76 -8.84 8.94
CA ASP A 116 -2.21 -9.28 10.26
C ASP A 116 -1.73 -8.31 11.36
N ALA A 117 -0.48 -7.83 11.25
CA ALA A 117 0.10 -6.89 12.21
C ALA A 117 -0.50 -5.47 12.13
N VAL A 118 -0.99 -5.04 10.96
CA VAL A 118 -1.62 -3.72 10.79
C VAL A 118 -3.06 -3.71 11.34
N ARG A 119 -3.73 -4.86 11.36
CA ARG A 119 -5.12 -5.04 11.81
C ARG A 119 -5.27 -5.38 13.30
N ALA A 120 -4.17 -5.63 14.00
CA ALA A 120 -4.13 -6.00 15.42
C ALA A 120 -4.10 -4.76 16.32
#